data_AF-A0A7V9SY47-F1
#
_entry.id   AF-A0A7V9SY47-F1
#
_cell.length_a   1.000
_cell.length_b   1.000
_cell.length_c   1.000
_cell.angle_alpha   90.00
_cell.angle_beta   90.00
_cell.angle_gamma   90.00
#
_symmetry.space_group_name_H-M   'P 1'
#
loop_
_entity.id
_entity.type
_entity.pdbx_description
1 polymer ?
#
loop_
_entity_poly.entity_id
_entity_poly.type
_entity_poly.pdbx_seq_one_letter_code
_entity_poly.pdbx_strand_id
1 'polypeptide(L)'
;MKLPISFEEVSYFNNEYRGDLIITKGILYYFPHTRVAHARYADELGGREAMPLFDLLGNLAPIFATVSWIRTAADKSVKVGKFLKRSFKPTTNSPRIRKLHLWRGNDTNENLQKILDQYIERVKRDGLEFEEDSVPKPMRFSAVEIENATFGLKFKFDAKYDSHDFRVNLIQRSLFKSTLKEAGFLN
;
A
#
# COMPACT_ATOMS: atom_id res chain seq x y z
N MET A 1 -6.69 21.72 2.40
CA MET A 1 -7.08 20.52 3.17
C MET A 1 -6.40 20.64 4.54
N LYS A 2 -6.66 19.76 5.52
CA LYS A 2 -6.00 19.85 6.84
C LYS A 2 -5.06 18.67 7.01
N LEU A 3 -3.76 18.93 6.92
CA LEU A 3 -2.70 18.00 7.35
C LEU A 3 -2.68 17.96 8.89
N PRO A 4 -2.31 16.83 9.51
CA PRO A 4 -1.82 15.58 8.89
C PRO A 4 -2.93 14.63 8.41
N ILE A 5 -2.62 13.76 7.44
CA ILE A 5 -3.53 12.75 6.88
C ILE A 5 -2.87 11.38 6.87
N SER A 6 -3.63 10.33 7.18
CA SER A 6 -3.19 8.94 7.06
C SER A 6 -3.88 8.19 5.93
N PHE A 7 -3.14 7.27 5.33
CA PHE A 7 -3.64 6.25 4.42
C PHE A 7 -3.26 4.89 5.02
N GLU A 8 -4.23 3.99 5.08
CA GLU A 8 -4.05 2.64 5.62
C GLU A 8 -3.85 1.64 4.48
N GLU A 9 -3.19 0.51 4.76
CA GLU A 9 -2.95 -0.57 3.80
C GLU A 9 -2.25 -0.09 2.51
N VAL A 10 -1.34 0.89 2.64
CA VAL A 10 -0.57 1.42 1.52
C VAL A 10 0.46 0.39 1.09
N SER A 11 0.39 0.12 -0.21
CA SER A 11 1.27 -0.79 -0.91
C SER A 11 2.64 -0.15 -1.11
N TYR A 12 3.70 -0.86 -0.74
CA TYR A 12 5.08 -0.39 -0.83
C TYR A 12 5.98 -1.39 -1.55
N PHE A 13 7.04 -0.88 -2.20
CA PHE A 13 8.10 -1.63 -2.88
C PHE A 13 7.54 -2.73 -3.79
N ASN A 14 6.97 -2.32 -4.92
CA ASN A 14 6.30 -3.21 -5.88
C ASN A 14 5.27 -4.17 -5.25
N ASN A 15 4.57 -3.75 -4.19
CA ASN A 15 3.53 -4.52 -3.49
C ASN A 15 4.08 -5.66 -2.61
N GLU A 16 5.36 -5.66 -2.27
CA GLU A 16 5.94 -6.62 -1.32
C GLU A 16 5.49 -6.36 0.12
N TYR A 17 5.22 -5.09 0.46
CA TYR A 17 4.82 -4.69 1.80
C TYR A 17 3.51 -3.91 1.81
N ARG A 18 2.83 -3.96 2.96
CA ARG A 18 1.67 -3.15 3.32
C ARG A 18 1.92 -2.46 4.65
N GLY A 19 1.44 -1.23 4.75
CA GLY A 19 1.70 -0.39 5.91
C GLY A 19 0.78 0.82 5.97
N ASP A 20 0.89 1.52 7.10
CA ASP A 20 0.24 2.82 7.29
C ASP A 20 1.18 3.92 6.78
N LEU A 21 0.63 4.86 6.02
CA LEU A 21 1.33 6.04 5.51
C LEU A 21 0.75 7.29 6.14
N ILE A 22 1.56 8.07 6.84
CA ILE A 22 1.16 9.38 7.37
C ILE A 22 1.88 10.47 6.60
N ILE A 23 1.10 11.42 6.09
CA ILE A 23 1.62 12.63 5.45
C ILE A 23 1.35 13.82 6.36
N THR A 24 2.44 14.51 6.70
CA THR A 24 2.45 15.78 7.41
C THR A 24 2.99 16.87 6.47
N LYS A 25 3.10 18.11 6.94
CA LYS A 25 3.70 19.18 6.14
C LYS A 25 5.20 18.90 5.92
N GLY A 26 5.60 18.61 4.68
CA GLY A 26 6.99 18.37 4.29
C GLY A 26 7.62 17.06 4.77
N ILE A 27 6.88 16.17 5.44
CA ILE A 27 7.40 14.87 5.90
C ILE A 27 6.38 13.76 5.67
N LEU A 28 6.86 12.66 5.10
CA LEU A 28 6.13 11.42 4.86
C LEU A 28 6.70 10.33 5.76
N TYR A 29 5.80 9.66 6.48
CA TYR A 29 6.14 8.57 7.40
C TYR A 29 5.47 7.29 6.94
N TYR A 30 6.23 6.20 6.84
CA TYR A 30 5.70 4.90 6.48
C TYR A 30 5.98 3.85 7.56
N PHE A 31 4.94 3.15 7.96
CA PHE A 31 4.95 2.12 9.01
C PHE A 31 4.51 0.80 8.40
N PRO A 32 5.43 0.02 7.82
CA PRO A 32 5.11 -1.28 7.29
C PRO A 32 4.72 -2.22 8.43
N HIS A 33 3.72 -3.07 8.19
CA HIS A 33 3.23 -4.02 9.20
C HIS A 33 2.89 -5.40 8.63
N THR A 34 2.91 -5.58 7.30
CA THR A 34 2.63 -6.87 6.65
C THR A 34 3.57 -7.08 5.47
N ARG A 35 4.17 -8.27 5.38
CA ARG A 35 4.89 -8.76 4.20
C ARG A 35 3.91 -9.58 3.34
N VAL A 36 3.64 -9.13 2.12
CA VAL A 36 2.66 -9.73 1.21
C VAL A 36 3.22 -10.98 0.53
N ALA A 37 4.53 -11.04 0.31
CA ALA A 37 5.19 -12.19 -0.32
C ALA A 37 4.99 -13.49 0.48
N HIS A 38 5.14 -13.45 1.81
CA HIS A 38 4.92 -14.62 2.68
C HIS A 38 3.45 -15.03 2.81
N ALA A 39 2.52 -14.06 2.76
CA ALA A 39 1.09 -14.34 2.86
C ALA A 39 0.57 -15.16 1.66
N ARG A 40 1.16 -15.00 0.47
CA ARG A 40 0.80 -15.79 -0.73
C ARG A 40 1.16 -17.27 -0.58
N TYR A 41 2.31 -17.59 0.01
CA TYR A 41 2.72 -18.98 0.23
C TYR A 41 1.90 -19.69 1.32
N ALA A 42 1.46 -18.98 2.36
CA ALA A 42 0.60 -19.55 3.39
C ALA A 42 -0.81 -19.89 2.87
N ASP A 43 -1.36 -19.06 1.97
CA ASP A 43 -2.65 -19.32 1.33
C ASP A 43 -2.56 -20.44 0.26
N GLU A 44 -1.44 -20.57 -0.45
CA GLU A 44 -1.22 -21.61 -1.46
C GLU A 44 -1.10 -23.03 -0.85
N LEU A 45 -0.58 -23.17 0.37
CA LEU A 45 -0.51 -24.45 1.09
C LEU A 45 -1.82 -24.83 1.80
N GLY A 46 -2.75 -23.87 1.99
CA GLY A 46 -3.94 -24.03 2.83
C GLY A 46 -5.27 -24.28 2.09
N GLY A 47 -5.32 -24.17 0.76
CA GLY A 47 -6.57 -24.48 0.06
C GLY A 47 -6.64 -24.05 -1.39
N ARG A 48 -6.28 -24.98 -2.28
CA ARG A 48 -7.10 -25.40 -3.45
C ARG A 48 -6.31 -26.41 -4.26
N GLU A 49 -6.95 -27.52 -4.59
CA GLU A 49 -6.51 -28.46 -5.61
C GLU A 49 -5.96 -27.70 -6.81
N ALA A 50 -4.68 -27.92 -7.10
CA ALA A 50 -4.01 -27.40 -8.26
C ALA A 50 -4.67 -27.99 -9.51
N MET A 51 -5.48 -27.21 -10.22
CA MET A 51 -5.77 -27.53 -11.61
C MET A 51 -4.53 -27.19 -12.44
N PRO A 52 -3.94 -28.15 -13.16
CA PRO A 52 -2.75 -27.91 -13.95
C PRO A 52 -3.10 -27.01 -15.15
N LEU A 53 -2.38 -25.89 -15.25
CA LEU A 53 -2.46 -24.91 -16.35
C LEU A 53 -2.08 -25.48 -17.73
N PHE A 54 -1.64 -26.74 -17.80
CA PHE A 54 -1.07 -27.37 -19.00
C PHE A 54 -2.08 -28.05 -19.93
N ASP A 55 -3.36 -28.16 -19.56
CA ASP A 55 -4.39 -28.72 -20.45
C ASP A 55 -5.13 -27.66 -21.31
N LEU A 56 -4.69 -26.40 -21.26
CA LEU A 56 -5.26 -25.31 -22.07
C LEU A 56 -4.37 -24.88 -23.26
N LEU A 57 -3.22 -25.52 -23.46
CA LEU A 57 -2.26 -25.18 -24.52
C LEU A 57 -1.96 -26.37 -25.45
N GLY A 58 -2.96 -27.23 -25.67
CA GLY A 58 -2.84 -28.39 -26.55
C GLY A 58 -3.22 -28.16 -28.02
N ASN A 59 -3.84 -27.04 -28.41
CA ASN A 59 -4.26 -26.83 -29.81
C ASN A 59 -4.55 -25.34 -30.15
N LEU A 60 -3.54 -24.48 -30.18
CA LEU A 60 -3.67 -23.17 -30.83
C LEU A 60 -2.43 -22.81 -31.64
N ALA A 61 -2.44 -23.24 -32.89
CA ALA A 61 -2.00 -22.41 -34.01
C ALA A 61 -3.14 -22.37 -35.03
N PRO A 62 -3.24 -21.34 -35.88
CA PRO A 62 -3.36 -19.93 -35.52
C PRO A 62 -4.58 -19.30 -36.27
N ILE A 63 -4.76 -17.98 -36.12
CA ILE A 63 -5.37 -17.08 -37.13
C ILE A 63 -6.93 -16.99 -37.20
N PHE A 64 -7.40 -15.75 -36.88
CA PHE A 64 -8.46 -14.94 -37.52
C PHE A 64 -9.95 -15.31 -37.41
N ALA A 65 -10.74 -14.24 -37.17
CA ALA A 65 -12.17 -14.05 -37.45
C ALA A 65 -13.13 -14.98 -36.66
N THR A 66 -14.31 -14.62 -36.13
CA THR A 66 -15.26 -13.54 -36.35
C THR A 66 -16.37 -13.70 -35.29
N VAL A 67 -16.96 -12.59 -34.85
CA VAL A 67 -18.39 -12.38 -34.53
C VAL A 67 -19.09 -13.24 -33.45
N SER A 68 -19.57 -12.51 -32.43
CA SER A 68 -20.86 -12.67 -31.70
C SER A 68 -21.16 -13.97 -30.96
N TRP A 69 -21.05 -13.93 -29.62
CA TRP A 69 -22.07 -14.50 -28.71
C TRP A 69 -22.22 -13.62 -27.46
N ILE A 70 -23.16 -12.68 -27.51
CA ILE A 70 -23.86 -12.16 -26.34
C ILE A 70 -24.84 -13.25 -25.86
N ARG A 71 -25.05 -13.32 -24.53
CA ARG A 71 -25.98 -14.14 -23.74
C ARG A 71 -25.55 -15.59 -23.44
N THR A 72 -24.83 -15.76 -22.33
CA THR A 72 -25.36 -16.42 -21.12
C THR A 72 -24.37 -16.32 -19.96
N ALA A 73 -24.56 -15.35 -19.07
CA ALA A 73 -24.07 -15.41 -17.68
C ALA A 73 -24.79 -14.35 -16.83
N ALA A 74 -26.13 -14.34 -16.86
CA ALA A 74 -26.92 -13.48 -15.98
C ALA A 74 -26.91 -13.96 -14.51
N ASP A 75 -26.36 -15.13 -14.19
CA ASP A 75 -26.37 -15.68 -12.81
C ASP A 75 -24.99 -15.94 -12.18
N LYS A 76 -23.88 -15.53 -12.79
CA LYS A 76 -22.54 -15.65 -12.19
C LYS A 76 -21.91 -14.33 -11.74
N SER A 77 -22.63 -13.22 -11.83
CA SER A 77 -22.17 -11.88 -11.42
C SER A 77 -22.38 -11.55 -9.94
N VAL A 78 -23.13 -12.37 -9.19
CA VAL A 78 -23.46 -12.07 -7.77
C VAL A 78 -22.36 -12.49 -6.78
N LYS A 79 -21.46 -13.41 -7.13
CA LYS A 79 -20.44 -13.93 -6.17
C LYS A 79 -19.09 -13.20 -6.18
N VAL A 80 -18.71 -12.52 -7.27
CA VAL A 80 -17.46 -11.72 -7.30
C VAL A 80 -17.60 -10.44 -6.46
N GLY A 81 -18.81 -9.85 -6.41
CA GLY A 81 -19.08 -8.65 -5.62
C GLY A 81 -18.99 -8.86 -4.11
N LYS A 82 -19.27 -10.06 -3.58
CA LYS A 82 -19.13 -10.38 -2.15
C LYS A 82 -17.68 -10.68 -1.74
N PHE A 83 -16.85 -11.18 -2.65
CA PHE A 83 -15.43 -11.44 -2.38
C PHE A 83 -14.62 -10.14 -2.40
N LEU A 84 -14.89 -9.24 -3.35
CA LEU A 84 -14.28 -7.90 -3.36
C LEU A 84 -14.77 -7.02 -2.19
N LYS A 85 -16.01 -7.18 -1.71
CA LYS A 85 -16.48 -6.46 -0.51
C LYS A 85 -15.83 -6.90 0.80
N ARG A 86 -15.23 -8.10 0.88
CA ARG A 86 -14.55 -8.57 2.11
C ARG A 86 -13.14 -8.00 2.26
N SER A 87 -12.47 -7.64 1.17
CA SER A 87 -11.13 -7.04 1.20
C SER A 87 -11.13 -5.51 1.15
N PHE A 88 -12.30 -4.89 0.95
CA PHE A 88 -12.44 -3.44 0.81
C PHE A 88 -13.47 -2.89 1.79
N LYS A 89 -13.26 -3.09 3.10
CA LYS A 89 -13.73 -2.08 4.05
C LYS A 89 -12.77 -0.90 3.89
N PRO A 90 -13.20 0.27 3.38
CA PRO A 90 -12.45 1.50 3.62
C PRO A 90 -12.39 1.64 5.14
N THR A 91 -11.27 1.29 5.73
CA THR A 91 -11.04 1.49 7.15
C THR A 91 -10.87 2.99 7.34
N THR A 92 -11.98 3.63 7.66
CA THR A 92 -12.00 4.93 8.34
C THR A 92 -11.69 4.75 9.83
N ASN A 93 -11.29 3.56 10.27
CA ASN A 93 -11.25 3.17 11.67
C ASN A 93 -9.84 2.77 12.10
N SER A 94 -9.11 3.81 12.51
CA SER A 94 -7.95 3.77 13.39
C SER A 94 -6.72 3.08 12.79
N PRO A 95 -5.81 3.85 12.15
CA PRO A 95 -4.50 3.35 11.75
C PRO A 95 -3.86 2.59 12.91
N ARG A 96 -3.05 1.56 12.65
CA ARG A 96 -2.36 0.83 13.74
C ARG A 96 -1.56 1.80 14.61
N ILE A 97 -1.09 2.90 14.03
CA ILE A 97 -0.44 4.02 14.72
C ILE A 97 -1.34 4.64 15.81
N ARG A 98 -2.66 4.72 15.62
CA ARG A 98 -3.62 5.12 16.67
C ARG A 98 -3.76 4.05 17.76
N LYS A 99 -3.71 2.76 17.41
CA LYS A 99 -3.70 1.66 18.40
C LYS A 99 -2.43 1.68 19.25
N LEU A 100 -1.32 2.12 18.67
CA LEU A 100 -0.05 2.39 19.36
C LEU A 100 -0.05 3.71 20.14
N HIS A 101 -1.18 4.44 20.19
CA HIS A 101 -1.32 5.75 20.84
C HIS A 101 -0.35 6.82 20.33
N LEU A 102 0.19 6.66 19.12
CA LEU A 102 1.13 7.59 18.50
C LEU A 102 0.42 8.78 17.82
N TRP A 103 -0.90 8.69 17.61
CA TRP A 103 -1.68 9.78 17.02
C TRP A 103 -3.10 9.84 17.59
N ARG A 104 -3.50 11.03 18.06
CA ARG A 104 -4.82 11.27 18.69
C ARG A 104 -5.82 11.94 17.73
N GLY A 105 -5.42 12.23 16.50
CA GLY A 105 -6.26 12.81 15.45
C GLY A 105 -6.43 14.33 15.50
N ASN A 106 -6.16 14.96 16.65
CA ASN A 106 -6.20 16.42 16.84
C ASN A 106 -4.82 17.06 17.07
N ASP A 107 -3.74 16.28 16.99
CA ASP A 107 -2.38 16.77 17.15
C ASP A 107 -1.99 17.75 16.03
N THR A 108 -1.20 18.77 16.36
CA THR A 108 -0.57 19.65 15.35
C THR A 108 0.47 18.86 14.55
N ASN A 109 0.85 19.37 13.37
CA ASN A 109 1.88 18.71 12.56
C ASN A 109 3.19 18.58 13.33
N GLU A 110 3.61 19.62 14.04
CA GLU A 110 4.88 19.67 14.76
C GLU A 110 4.88 18.67 15.93
N ASN A 111 3.77 18.60 16.69
CA ASN A 111 3.66 17.66 17.79
C ASN A 111 3.65 16.21 17.29
N LEU A 112 2.88 15.93 16.23
CA LEU A 112 2.83 14.59 15.65
C LEU A 112 4.19 14.18 15.07
N GLN A 113 4.85 15.06 14.31
CA GLN A 113 6.19 14.81 13.77
C GLN A 113 7.16 14.45 14.89
N LYS A 114 7.17 15.21 15.98
CA LYS A 114 8.03 14.92 17.15
C LYS A 114 7.75 13.54 17.74
N ILE A 115 6.49 13.16 17.91
CA ILE A 115 6.11 11.84 18.45
C ILE A 115 6.54 10.72 17.51
N LEU A 116 6.30 10.85 16.20
CA LEU A 116 6.66 9.85 15.20
C LEU A 116 8.18 9.73 15.05
N ASP A 117 8.91 10.84 15.02
CA ASP A 117 10.37 10.86 14.96
C ASP A 117 10.97 10.14 16.19
N GLN A 118 10.49 10.45 17.39
CA GLN A 118 10.93 9.77 18.62
C GLN A 118 10.66 8.26 18.59
N TYR A 119 9.52 7.84 18.06
CA TYR A 119 9.19 6.43 17.93
C TYR A 119 10.10 5.72 16.93
N ILE A 120 10.35 6.33 15.76
CA ILE A 120 11.27 5.79 14.75
C ILE A 120 12.68 5.63 15.32
N GLU A 121 13.18 6.65 16.03
CA GLU A 121 14.50 6.58 16.66
C GLU A 121 14.58 5.53 17.77
N ARG A 122 13.51 5.34 18.54
CA ARG A 122 13.41 4.25 19.52
C ARG A 122 13.50 2.88 18.83
N VAL A 123 12.70 2.65 17.79
CA VAL A 123 12.70 1.37 17.03
C VAL A 123 14.05 1.11 16.37
N LYS A 124 14.76 2.15 15.90
CA LYS A 124 16.11 2.01 15.37
C LYS A 124 17.12 1.61 16.44
N ARG A 125 17.05 2.22 17.62
CA ARG A 125 17.98 2.00 18.74
C ARG A 125 17.80 0.65 19.40
N ASP A 126 16.55 0.24 19.62
CA ASP A 126 16.22 -0.99 20.35
C ASP A 126 16.61 -2.25 19.57
N GLY A 127 17.07 -2.09 18.31
CA GLY A 127 17.89 -3.09 17.65
C GLY A 127 17.29 -4.48 17.66
N LEU A 128 15.96 -4.60 17.49
CA LEU A 128 15.30 -5.89 17.29
C LEU A 128 16.10 -6.62 16.23
N GLU A 129 16.78 -7.70 16.60
CA GLU A 129 17.63 -8.47 15.69
C GLU A 129 16.72 -8.95 14.54
N PHE A 130 16.98 -8.45 13.34
CA PHE A 130 16.11 -8.75 12.19
C PHE A 130 16.59 -10.06 11.58
N GLU A 131 15.76 -11.09 11.70
CA GLU A 131 15.77 -12.23 10.78
C GLU A 131 15.53 -11.71 9.35
N GLU A 132 16.14 -12.35 8.34
CA GLU A 132 15.97 -12.02 6.91
C GLU A 132 14.49 -11.93 6.47
N ASP A 133 13.56 -12.53 7.23
CA ASP A 133 12.15 -12.60 6.90
C ASP A 133 11.26 -11.48 7.44
N SER A 134 11.85 -10.50 8.09
CA SER A 134 11.17 -9.44 8.81
C SER A 134 10.64 -8.29 7.94
N VAL A 135 9.63 -7.59 8.47
CA VAL A 135 9.07 -6.39 7.83
C VAL A 135 10.06 -5.23 7.95
N PRO A 136 10.21 -4.34 6.94
CA PRO A 136 11.14 -3.21 7.01
C PRO A 136 10.89 -2.33 8.23
N LYS A 137 11.91 -1.58 8.67
CA LYS A 137 11.73 -0.61 9.76
C LYS A 137 10.77 0.52 9.33
N PRO A 138 10.09 1.17 10.28
CA PRO A 138 9.44 2.45 10.03
C PRO A 138 10.41 3.46 9.40
N MET A 139 9.91 4.18 8.39
CA MET A 139 10.72 5.12 7.59
C MET A 139 10.16 6.53 7.65
N ARG A 140 11.07 7.49 7.51
CA ARG A 140 10.81 8.93 7.45
C ARG A 140 11.46 9.47 6.19
N PHE A 141 10.71 10.25 5.42
CA PHE A 141 11.18 10.91 4.21
C PHE A 141 10.83 12.39 4.27
N SER A 142 11.83 13.26 4.24
CA SER A 142 11.58 14.70 4.13
C SER A 142 11.40 15.10 2.67
N ALA A 143 10.53 16.07 2.40
CA ALA A 143 10.33 16.61 1.06
C ALA A 143 11.62 17.18 0.45
N VAL A 144 12.55 17.67 1.28
CA VAL A 144 13.86 18.17 0.82
C VAL A 144 14.85 17.05 0.47
N GLU A 145 14.60 15.82 0.92
CA GLU A 145 15.44 14.64 0.67
C GLU A 145 14.92 13.80 -0.51
N ILE A 146 13.75 14.18 -1.04
CA ILE A 146 13.05 13.47 -2.11
C ILE A 146 13.38 14.11 -3.45
N GLU A 147 13.80 13.26 -4.38
CA GLU A 147 14.12 13.62 -5.76
C GLU A 147 13.23 12.85 -6.74
N ASN A 148 13.12 13.37 -7.98
CA ASN A 148 12.39 12.73 -9.08
C ASN A 148 10.96 12.28 -8.72
N ALA A 149 10.28 13.04 -7.85
CA ALA A 149 8.95 12.71 -7.37
C ALA A 149 7.92 12.74 -8.50
N THR A 150 7.28 11.61 -8.76
CA THR A 150 6.26 11.46 -9.82
C THR A 150 5.01 10.79 -9.28
N PHE A 151 3.85 11.20 -9.80
CA PHE A 151 2.58 10.63 -9.43
C PHE A 151 1.80 10.15 -10.65
N GLY A 152 1.78 8.83 -10.84
CA GLY A 152 1.01 8.14 -11.88
C GLY A 152 0.00 7.17 -11.25
N LEU A 153 0.12 5.88 -11.59
CA LEU A 153 -0.60 4.78 -10.91
C LEU A 153 -0.07 4.52 -9.49
N LYS A 154 1.17 4.93 -9.24
CA LYS A 154 1.84 4.95 -7.94
C LYS A 154 2.53 6.30 -7.75
N PHE A 155 2.73 6.70 -6.51
CA PHE A 155 3.66 7.74 -6.14
C PHE A 155 5.06 7.11 -6.11
N LYS A 156 5.99 7.66 -6.88
CA LYS A 156 7.39 7.20 -6.93
C LYS A 156 8.31 8.37 -6.64
N PHE A 157 9.42 8.10 -5.98
CA PHE A 157 10.49 9.06 -5.80
C PHE A 157 11.79 8.34 -5.47
N ASP A 158 12.89 9.06 -5.60
CA ASP A 158 14.20 8.62 -5.15
C ASP A 158 14.54 9.36 -3.86
N ALA A 159 15.09 8.66 -2.88
CA ALA A 159 15.60 9.27 -1.66
C ALA A 159 16.92 8.61 -1.28
N LYS A 160 17.95 9.44 -1.10
CA LYS A 160 19.34 9.00 -0.91
C LYS A 160 19.84 8.13 -2.08
N TYR A 161 19.75 6.79 -1.94
CA TYR A 161 20.24 5.80 -2.89
C TYR A 161 19.17 4.77 -3.30
N ASP A 162 17.95 4.90 -2.77
CA ASP A 162 16.88 3.94 -3.00
C ASP A 162 15.71 4.59 -3.74
N SER A 163 15.08 3.82 -4.62
CA SER A 163 13.84 4.22 -5.28
C SER A 163 12.65 3.65 -4.50
N HIS A 164 11.72 4.52 -4.16
CA HIS A 164 10.56 4.21 -3.34
C HIS A 164 9.28 4.30 -4.16
N ASP A 165 8.34 3.39 -3.91
CA ASP A 165 7.01 3.50 -4.49
C ASP A 165 5.87 3.19 -3.52
N PHE A 166 4.87 4.06 -3.54
CA PHE A 166 3.65 3.95 -2.76
C PHE A 166 2.43 3.86 -3.68
N ARG A 167 1.56 2.90 -3.43
CA ARG A 167 0.27 2.77 -4.12
C ARG A 167 -0.87 2.70 -3.09
N VAL A 168 -1.83 3.60 -3.27
CA VAL A 168 -3.11 3.60 -2.54
C VAL A 168 -4.21 3.01 -3.41
N ASN A 169 -5.34 2.70 -2.79
CA ASN A 169 -6.54 2.25 -3.50
C ASN A 169 -7.06 3.33 -4.46
N LEU A 170 -7.69 2.91 -5.57
CA LEU A 170 -8.21 3.81 -6.62
C LEU A 170 -9.12 4.91 -6.05
N ILE A 171 -9.95 4.57 -5.06
CA ILE A 171 -10.88 5.49 -4.39
C ILE A 171 -10.13 6.61 -3.64
N GLN A 172 -9.00 6.29 -3.02
CA GLN A 172 -8.19 7.24 -2.26
C GLN A 172 -7.19 8.02 -3.11
N ARG A 173 -7.05 7.67 -4.40
CA ARG A 173 -5.98 8.20 -5.27
C ARG A 173 -6.07 9.71 -5.48
N SER A 174 -7.28 10.25 -5.63
CA SER A 174 -7.49 11.70 -5.77
C SER A 174 -7.06 12.44 -4.49
N LEU A 175 -7.53 11.95 -3.34
CA LEU A 175 -7.18 12.46 -2.02
C LEU A 175 -5.66 12.39 -1.77
N PHE A 176 -5.05 11.26 -2.11
CA PHE A 176 -3.62 11.05 -1.95
C PHE A 176 -2.80 12.03 -2.79
N LYS A 177 -3.19 12.23 -4.06
CA LYS A 177 -2.54 13.21 -4.94
C LYS A 177 -2.64 14.63 -4.39
N SER A 178 -3.83 15.06 -3.92
CA SER A 178 -4.01 16.40 -3.36
C SER A 178 -3.22 16.59 -2.07
N THR A 179 -3.18 15.56 -1.21
CA THR A 179 -2.38 15.58 0.03
C THR A 179 -0.89 15.70 -0.26
N LEU A 180 -0.36 14.96 -1.25
CA LEU A 180 1.05 15.03 -1.63
C LEU A 180 1.42 16.43 -2.16
N LYS A 181 0.54 17.07 -2.94
CA LYS A 181 0.72 18.45 -3.39
C LYS A 181 0.73 19.43 -2.23
N GLU A 182 -0.27 19.36 -1.35
CA GLU A 182 -0.38 20.25 -0.19
C GLU A 182 0.80 20.11 0.78
N ALA A 183 1.33 18.89 0.92
CA ALA A 183 2.48 18.61 1.76
C ALA A 183 3.83 18.99 1.12
N GLY A 184 3.86 19.42 -0.14
CA GLY A 184 5.07 19.88 -0.83
C GLY A 184 5.90 18.78 -1.50
N PHE A 185 5.32 17.59 -1.75
CA PHE A 185 6.00 16.48 -2.43
C PHE A 185 5.80 16.47 -3.95
N LEU A 186 4.82 17.21 -4.45
CA LEU A 186 4.49 17.29 -5.87
C LEU A 186 4.30 18.77 -6.22
N ASN A 187 5.00 19.20 -7.26
CA ASN A 187 4.81 20.51 -7.89
C ASN A 187 3.60 20.49 -8.86
#